data_AF-A0A0N0M2W9-F1
#
_entry.id   AF-A0A0N0M2W9-F1
#
_cell.length_a   1.000
_cell.length_b   1.000
_cell.length_c   1.000
_cell.angle_alpha   90.00
_cell.angle_beta   90.00
_cell.angle_gamma   90.00
#
_symmetry.space_group_name_H-M   'P 1'
#
loop_
_entity.id
_entity.type
_entity.pdbx_description
1 polymer ?
#
loop_
_entity_poly.entity_id
_entity_poly.type
_entity_poly.pdbx_seq_one_letter_code
_entity_poly.pdbx_strand_id
1 'polypeptide(L)'
;MRQSQEVAPVARLSDDELATAVVVAAAPLPALDMADNVFLAQILRMMDVLPRRPDDSVGGKLRHRAYELVIGGYPRQALEFLATETLRSCKFYPSTTECVEILCRWRRNDDAVRAKLAASTASRREQQARFDDAMVRLSAGTATQAEIDAMPDQWKSVGETRSYLWRHEDGTYTARVRGGVTA
;
A
#
# COMPACT_ATOMS: atom_id res chain seq x y z
N MET A 1 -10.62 -14.99 33.12
CA MET A 1 -9.61 -15.75 32.35
C MET A 1 -9.78 -15.41 30.88
N ARG A 2 -8.95 -14.51 30.33
CA ARG A 2 -8.91 -14.27 28.88
C ARG A 2 -7.97 -15.31 28.30
N GLN A 3 -8.48 -16.19 27.46
CA GLN A 3 -7.67 -17.12 26.68
C GLN A 3 -6.70 -16.30 25.84
N SER A 4 -5.41 -16.45 26.11
CA SER A 4 -4.34 -15.95 25.26
C SER A 4 -4.49 -16.65 23.91
N GLN A 5 -4.99 -15.91 22.92
CA GLN A 5 -5.03 -16.39 21.55
C GLN A 5 -3.57 -16.54 21.11
N GLU A 6 -3.11 -17.79 21.04
CA GLU A 6 -1.80 -18.14 20.51
C GLU A 6 -1.80 -17.77 19.03
N VAL A 7 -1.25 -16.60 18.71
CA VAL A 7 -1.10 -16.15 17.34
C VAL A 7 -0.10 -17.10 16.69
N ALA A 8 -0.58 -17.97 15.81
CA ALA A 8 0.28 -18.87 15.04
C ALA A 8 1.48 -18.08 14.47
N PRO A 9 2.72 -18.60 14.58
CA PRO A 9 3.88 -17.90 14.07
C PRO A 9 3.68 -17.67 12.58
N VAL A 10 3.68 -16.39 12.19
CA VAL A 10 3.57 -16.00 10.79
C VAL A 10 4.75 -16.59 10.05
N ALA A 11 4.48 -17.33 8.97
CA ALA A 11 5.52 -17.96 8.16
C ALA A 11 6.56 -16.90 7.71
N ARG A 12 7.84 -17.23 7.91
CA ARG A 12 8.97 -16.39 7.48
C ARG A 12 9.12 -16.45 5.97
N LEU A 13 9.57 -15.35 5.37
CA LEU A 13 9.91 -15.33 3.95
C LEU A 13 11.34 -15.83 3.75
N SER A 14 11.52 -16.67 2.73
CA SER A 14 12.84 -16.96 2.18
C SER A 14 13.49 -15.70 1.61
N ASP A 15 14.79 -15.77 1.33
CA ASP A 15 15.54 -14.63 0.76
C ASP A 15 15.00 -14.21 -0.61
N ASP A 16 14.67 -15.18 -1.47
CA ASP A 16 14.12 -14.93 -2.80
C ASP A 16 12.70 -14.31 -2.73
N GLU A 17 11.87 -14.79 -1.79
CA GLU A 17 10.54 -14.23 -1.56
C GLU A 17 10.61 -12.81 -0.99
N LEU A 18 11.54 -12.56 -0.06
CA LEU A 18 11.77 -11.22 0.47
C LEU A 18 12.25 -10.27 -0.63
N ALA A 19 13.22 -10.70 -1.45
CA ALA A 19 13.70 -9.90 -2.59
C ALA A 19 12.56 -9.57 -3.56
N THR A 20 11.74 -10.57 -3.91
CA THR A 20 10.57 -10.38 -4.77
C THR A 20 9.57 -9.40 -4.16
N ALA A 21 9.25 -9.55 -2.87
CA ALA A 21 8.33 -8.65 -2.16
C ALA A 21 8.85 -7.21 -2.11
N VAL A 22 10.15 -7.01 -1.91
CA VAL A 22 10.78 -5.67 -1.95
C VAL A 22 10.64 -5.05 -3.35
N VAL A 23 10.87 -5.81 -4.42
CA VAL A 23 10.73 -5.32 -5.80
C VAL A 23 9.28 -4.90 -6.07
N VAL A 24 8.31 -5.74 -5.73
CA VAL A 24 6.88 -5.43 -5.93
C VAL A 24 6.44 -4.24 -5.08
N ALA A 25 6.90 -4.14 -3.84
CA ALA A 25 6.62 -3.03 -2.94
C ALA A 25 7.17 -1.70 -3.46
N ALA A 26 8.32 -1.71 -4.14
CA ALA A 26 8.97 -0.52 -4.68
C ALA A 26 8.40 -0.09 -6.04
N ALA A 27 7.87 -1.03 -6.84
CA ALA A 27 7.37 -0.75 -8.17
C ALA A 27 6.25 0.33 -8.18
N PRO A 28 6.25 1.28 -9.14
CA PRO A 28 5.15 2.22 -9.29
C PRO A 28 3.86 1.45 -9.63
N LEU A 29 2.71 1.99 -9.20
CA LEU A 29 1.43 1.41 -9.58
C LEU A 29 1.24 1.57 -11.10
N PRO A 30 0.70 0.56 -11.79
CA PRO A 30 0.41 0.68 -13.22
C PRO A 30 -0.58 1.81 -13.47
N ALA A 31 -0.41 2.56 -14.56
CA ALA A 31 -1.34 3.61 -14.94
C ALA A 31 -2.75 3.03 -15.16
N LEU A 32 -3.78 3.81 -14.84
CA LEU A 32 -5.16 3.42 -15.11
C LEU A 32 -5.56 3.92 -16.49
N ASP A 33 -6.43 3.15 -17.15
CA ASP A 33 -7.04 3.58 -18.39
C ASP A 33 -7.99 4.75 -18.14
N MET A 34 -7.75 5.84 -18.86
CA MET A 34 -8.62 6.99 -18.86
C MET A 34 -9.95 6.63 -19.52
N ALA A 35 -11.05 7.19 -19.01
CA ALA A 35 -12.32 7.07 -19.69
C ALA A 35 -12.27 7.83 -21.03
N ASP A 36 -12.81 7.22 -22.07
CA ASP A 36 -13.10 7.94 -23.31
C ASP A 36 -14.52 8.54 -23.26
N ASN A 37 -14.83 9.37 -24.26
CA ASN A 37 -16.14 10.03 -24.36
C ASN A 37 -17.29 9.03 -24.52
N VAL A 38 -17.05 7.85 -25.08
CA VAL A 38 -18.06 6.80 -25.25
C VAL A 38 -18.40 6.19 -23.89
N PHE A 39 -17.38 5.87 -23.08
CA PHE A 39 -17.53 5.34 -21.74
C PHE A 39 -18.20 6.35 -20.81
N LEU A 40 -17.79 7.62 -20.87
CA LEU A 40 -18.46 8.68 -20.10
C LEU A 40 -19.95 8.75 -20.46
N ALA A 41 -20.31 8.73 -21.75
CA ALA A 41 -21.71 8.75 -22.17
C ALA A 41 -22.49 7.53 -21.64
N GLN A 42 -21.88 6.35 -21.57
CA GLN A 42 -22.48 5.15 -20.98
C GLN A 42 -22.74 5.34 -19.48
N ILE A 43 -21.75 5.87 -18.73
CA ILE A 43 -21.89 6.17 -17.30
C ILE A 43 -23.02 7.17 -17.05
N LEU A 44 -23.08 8.25 -17.83
CA LEU A 44 -24.16 9.25 -17.71
C LEU A 44 -25.54 8.63 -17.98
N ARG A 45 -25.64 7.70 -18.94
CA ARG A 45 -26.88 6.97 -19.25
C ARG A 45 -27.27 5.96 -18.16
N MET A 46 -26.31 5.32 -17.49
CA MET A 46 -26.61 4.43 -16.36
C MET A 46 -27.33 5.17 -15.24
N MET A 47 -27.00 6.45 -15.04
CA MET A 47 -27.63 7.30 -14.03
C MET A 47 -29.00 7.86 -14.46
N ASP A 48 -29.41 7.73 -15.73
CA ASP A 48 -30.70 8.26 -16.24
C ASP A 48 -31.93 7.54 -15.63
N VAL A 49 -31.75 6.46 -14.88
CA VAL A 49 -32.81 5.86 -14.04
C VAL A 49 -33.26 6.82 -12.93
N LEU A 50 -32.42 7.78 -12.55
CA LEU A 50 -32.75 8.77 -11.53
C LEU A 50 -33.66 9.86 -12.10
N PRO A 51 -34.65 10.33 -11.30
CA PRO A 51 -35.53 11.39 -11.73
C PRO A 51 -34.75 12.66 -12.10
N ARG A 52 -35.14 13.27 -13.23
CA ARG A 52 -34.60 14.54 -13.70
C ARG A 52 -35.60 15.27 -14.58
N ARG A 53 -35.34 16.57 -14.79
CA ARG A 53 -36.06 17.34 -15.79
C ARG A 53 -35.77 16.76 -17.19
N PRO A 54 -36.78 16.58 -18.05
CA PRO A 54 -36.54 16.20 -19.44
C PRO A 54 -35.79 17.34 -20.15
N ASP A 55 -34.76 16.97 -20.88
CA ASP A 55 -34.04 17.90 -21.75
C ASP A 55 -34.62 17.82 -23.16
N ASP A 56 -34.63 18.94 -23.87
CA ASP A 56 -34.71 18.91 -25.33
C ASP A 56 -33.36 18.48 -25.94
N SER A 57 -33.31 18.32 -27.27
CA SER A 57 -32.11 17.84 -27.95
C SER A 57 -30.88 18.76 -27.80
N VAL A 58 -31.08 20.06 -27.54
CA VAL A 58 -30.00 21.04 -27.37
C VAL A 58 -29.51 21.03 -25.93
N GLY A 59 -30.44 21.06 -24.96
CA GLY A 59 -30.16 20.96 -23.53
C GLY A 59 -29.40 19.68 -23.19
N GLY A 60 -29.78 18.55 -23.80
CA GLY A 60 -29.09 17.27 -23.59
C GLY A 60 -27.62 17.30 -24.04
N LYS A 61 -27.32 17.94 -25.17
CA LYS A 61 -25.94 18.08 -25.68
C LYS A 61 -25.11 19.00 -24.81
N LEU A 62 -25.66 20.13 -24.38
CA LEU A 62 -24.98 21.08 -23.50
C LEU A 62 -24.67 20.45 -22.14
N ARG A 63 -25.63 19.70 -21.58
CA ARG A 63 -25.44 18.96 -20.34
C ARG A 63 -24.32 17.92 -20.47
N HIS A 64 -24.33 17.12 -21.52
CA HIS A 64 -23.26 16.14 -21.76
C HIS A 64 -21.90 16.82 -21.83
N ARG A 65 -21.79 17.94 -22.55
CA ARG A 65 -20.54 18.71 -22.65
C ARG A 65 -20.10 19.27 -21.28
N ALA A 66 -21.03 19.70 -20.44
CA ALA A 66 -20.70 20.16 -19.08
C ALA A 66 -20.08 19.03 -18.24
N TYR A 67 -20.65 17.82 -18.29
CA TYR A 67 -20.06 16.66 -17.62
C TYR A 67 -18.69 16.28 -18.19
N GLU A 68 -18.53 16.28 -19.51
CA GLU A 68 -17.26 15.99 -20.15
C GLU A 68 -16.14 16.92 -19.67
N LEU A 69 -16.43 18.23 -19.57
CA LEU A 69 -15.45 19.22 -19.10
C LEU A 69 -15.06 19.04 -17.63
N VAL A 70 -16.00 18.61 -16.78
CA VAL A 70 -15.79 18.53 -15.32
C VAL A 70 -15.22 17.18 -14.90
N ILE A 71 -15.74 16.08 -15.46
CA ILE A 71 -15.44 14.72 -15.02
C ILE A 71 -14.90 13.80 -16.12
N GLY A 72 -14.76 14.28 -17.36
CA GLY A 72 -14.23 13.46 -18.47
C GLY A 72 -12.76 13.08 -18.31
N GLY A 73 -12.00 13.80 -17.48
CA GLY A 73 -10.59 13.53 -17.19
C GLY A 73 -10.33 12.48 -16.10
N TYR A 74 -11.31 11.65 -15.75
CA TYR A 74 -11.16 10.61 -14.72
C TYR A 74 -10.95 9.21 -15.33
N PRO A 75 -10.25 8.30 -14.63
CA PRO A 75 -10.11 6.92 -15.07
C PRO A 75 -11.45 6.17 -15.03
N ARG A 76 -11.56 5.12 -15.82
CA ARG A 76 -12.81 4.33 -15.96
C ARG A 76 -13.36 3.87 -14.61
N GLN A 77 -12.50 3.36 -13.74
CA GLN A 77 -12.90 2.85 -12.41
C GLN A 77 -13.45 3.95 -11.48
N ALA A 78 -12.99 5.20 -11.65
CA ALA A 78 -13.53 6.32 -10.88
C ALA A 78 -14.92 6.71 -11.36
N LEU A 79 -15.19 6.63 -12.66
CA LEU A 79 -16.52 6.89 -13.21
C LEU A 79 -17.52 5.76 -12.89
N GLU A 80 -17.07 4.51 -12.83
CA GLU A 80 -17.89 3.39 -12.34
C GLU A 80 -18.29 3.58 -10.86
N PHE A 81 -17.33 4.05 -10.04
CA PHE A 81 -17.61 4.42 -8.66
C PHE A 81 -18.61 5.57 -8.57
N LEU A 82 -18.46 6.61 -9.41
CA LEU A 82 -19.42 7.71 -9.49
C LEU A 82 -20.84 7.19 -9.78
N ALA A 83 -21.00 6.34 -10.79
CA ALA A 83 -22.31 5.77 -11.14
C ALA A 83 -22.89 4.98 -9.96
N THR A 84 -22.08 4.11 -9.36
CA THR A 84 -22.49 3.25 -8.23
C THR A 84 -22.95 4.09 -7.04
N GLU A 85 -22.15 5.06 -6.62
CA GLU A 85 -22.48 5.91 -5.47
C GLU A 85 -23.66 6.84 -5.76
N THR A 86 -23.78 7.34 -6.98
CA THR A 86 -24.93 8.14 -7.42
C THR A 86 -26.21 7.32 -7.29
N LEU A 87 -26.24 6.12 -7.86
CA LEU A 87 -27.41 5.23 -7.81
C LEU A 87 -27.76 4.79 -6.38
N ARG A 88 -26.76 4.73 -5.49
CA ARG A 88 -26.96 4.34 -4.09
C ARG A 88 -27.47 5.47 -3.21
N SER A 89 -27.04 6.71 -3.46
CA SER A 89 -27.18 7.81 -2.50
C SER A 89 -27.97 9.02 -3.00
N CYS A 90 -28.07 9.22 -4.31
CA CYS A 90 -28.77 10.37 -4.88
C CYS A 90 -30.25 10.07 -5.08
N LYS A 91 -31.11 11.03 -4.71
CA LYS A 91 -32.56 10.97 -4.96
C LYS A 91 -32.94 11.45 -6.36
N PHE A 92 -32.10 12.28 -6.95
CA PHE A 92 -32.26 12.90 -8.27
C PHE A 92 -30.96 12.74 -9.05
N TYR A 93 -31.03 12.93 -10.37
CA TYR A 93 -29.83 12.95 -11.20
C TYR A 93 -28.85 14.02 -10.67
N PRO A 94 -27.61 13.65 -10.33
CA PRO A 94 -26.68 14.57 -9.67
C PRO A 94 -26.32 15.72 -10.60
N SER A 95 -25.94 16.85 -10.02
CA SER A 95 -25.27 17.95 -10.69
C SER A 95 -23.77 17.64 -10.91
N THR A 96 -23.09 18.43 -11.75
CA THR A 96 -21.64 18.31 -11.96
C THR A 96 -20.84 18.47 -10.65
N THR A 97 -21.30 19.35 -9.75
CA THR A 97 -20.67 19.57 -8.44
C THR A 97 -20.82 18.35 -7.54
N GLU A 98 -22.02 17.77 -7.44
CA GLU A 98 -22.26 16.54 -6.69
C GLU A 98 -21.43 15.37 -7.25
N CYS A 99 -21.28 15.28 -8.57
CA CYS A 99 -20.40 14.28 -9.18
C CYS A 99 -18.94 14.44 -8.74
N VAL A 100 -18.42 15.68 -8.70
CA VAL A 100 -17.07 15.96 -8.20
C VAL A 100 -16.94 15.60 -6.72
N GLU A 101 -17.93 15.96 -5.89
CA GLU A 101 -17.94 15.60 -4.46
C GLU A 101 -17.90 14.09 -4.25
N ILE A 102 -18.68 13.33 -5.04
CA ILE A 102 -18.62 11.88 -5.04
C ILE A 102 -17.22 11.41 -5.44
N LEU A 103 -16.68 11.89 -6.58
CA LEU A 103 -15.36 11.50 -7.09
C LEU A 103 -14.21 11.83 -6.14
N CYS A 104 -14.29 12.92 -5.36
CA CYS A 104 -13.30 13.25 -4.33
C CYS A 104 -13.16 12.17 -3.25
N ARG A 105 -14.19 11.35 -3.04
CA ARG A 105 -14.18 10.22 -2.11
C ARG A 105 -13.60 8.95 -2.73
N TRP A 106 -13.45 8.90 -4.05
CA TRP A 106 -12.91 7.73 -4.72
C TRP A 106 -11.46 7.48 -4.29
N ARG A 107 -11.15 6.21 -4.07
CA ARG A 107 -9.81 5.73 -3.77
C ARG A 107 -9.55 4.51 -4.66
N ARG A 108 -8.39 4.50 -5.31
CA ARG A 108 -7.93 3.34 -6.06
C ARG A 108 -7.74 2.16 -5.11
N ASN A 109 -8.43 1.06 -5.38
CA ASN A 109 -8.37 -0.18 -4.59
C ASN A 109 -8.49 -1.40 -5.51
N ASP A 110 -7.67 -1.43 -6.56
CA ASP A 110 -7.56 -2.56 -7.47
C ASP A 110 -6.54 -3.60 -6.95
N ASP A 111 -6.40 -4.70 -7.67
CA ASP A 111 -5.46 -5.78 -7.31
C ASP A 111 -4.01 -5.30 -7.25
N ALA A 112 -3.62 -4.34 -8.10
CA ALA A 112 -2.28 -3.78 -8.08
C ALA A 112 -2.00 -3.03 -6.76
N VAL A 113 -2.94 -2.22 -6.28
CA VAL A 113 -2.83 -1.56 -4.97
C VAL A 113 -2.75 -2.58 -3.85
N ARG A 114 -3.62 -3.61 -3.86
CA ARG A 114 -3.62 -4.66 -2.83
C ARG A 114 -2.32 -5.46 -2.81
N ALA A 115 -1.83 -5.87 -3.98
CA ALA A 115 -0.59 -6.62 -4.14
C ALA A 115 0.61 -5.81 -3.63
N LYS A 116 0.70 -4.53 -4.00
CA LYS A 116 1.75 -3.63 -3.53
C LYS A 116 1.69 -3.46 -2.00
N LEU A 117 0.51 -3.24 -1.43
CA LEU A 117 0.34 -3.11 0.03
C LEU A 117 0.72 -4.40 0.77
N ALA A 118 0.30 -5.56 0.26
CA ALA A 118 0.63 -6.86 0.83
C ALA A 118 2.14 -7.10 0.80
N ALA A 119 2.79 -6.83 -0.35
CA ALA A 119 4.24 -6.96 -0.52
C ALA A 119 5.02 -6.03 0.43
N SER A 120 4.61 -4.75 0.54
CA SER A 120 5.20 -3.78 1.47
C SER A 120 5.06 -4.21 2.93
N THR A 121 3.90 -4.76 3.30
CA THR A 121 3.64 -5.22 4.66
C THR A 121 4.48 -6.45 4.98
N ALA A 122 4.52 -7.42 4.05
CA ALA A 122 5.27 -8.66 4.21
C ALA A 122 6.78 -8.40 4.31
N SER A 123 7.34 -7.58 3.41
CA SER A 123 8.77 -7.26 3.41
C SER A 123 9.19 -6.50 4.67
N ARG A 124 8.42 -5.48 5.09
CA ARG A 124 8.71 -4.73 6.32
C ARG A 124 8.67 -5.63 7.56
N ARG A 125 7.66 -6.50 7.64
CA ARG A 125 7.52 -7.44 8.76
C ARG A 125 8.70 -8.40 8.82
N GLU A 126 9.08 -8.98 7.69
CA GLU A 126 10.20 -9.91 7.63
C GLU A 126 11.52 -9.23 7.98
N GLN A 127 11.79 -8.04 7.43
CA GLN A 127 12.99 -7.26 7.76
C GLN A 127 13.07 -6.92 9.25
N GLN A 128 11.94 -6.51 9.85
CA GLN A 128 11.87 -6.25 11.28
C GLN A 128 12.14 -7.52 12.09
N ALA A 129 11.55 -8.65 11.70
CA ALA A 129 11.74 -9.90 12.41
C ALA A 129 13.19 -10.39 12.32
N ARG A 130 13.84 -10.30 11.15
CA ARG A 130 15.29 -10.60 11.00
C ARG A 130 16.16 -9.68 11.84
N PHE A 131 15.82 -8.40 11.90
CA PHE A 131 16.50 -7.44 12.77
C PHE A 131 16.34 -7.82 14.24
N ASP A 132 15.12 -8.11 14.70
CA ASP A 132 14.84 -8.49 16.08
C ASP A 132 15.59 -9.78 16.45
N ASP A 133 15.58 -10.79 15.59
CA ASP A 133 16.34 -12.03 15.77
C ASP A 133 17.85 -11.77 15.86
N ALA A 134 18.39 -10.88 15.03
CA ALA A 134 19.79 -10.47 15.11
C ALA A 134 20.10 -9.76 16.43
N MET A 135 19.25 -8.84 16.89
CA MET A 135 19.43 -8.13 18.16
C MET A 135 19.34 -9.07 19.37
N VAL A 136 18.45 -10.07 19.34
CA VAL A 136 18.37 -11.11 20.39
C VAL A 136 19.65 -11.93 20.45
N ARG A 137 20.20 -12.33 19.30
CA ARG A 137 21.47 -13.07 19.26
C ARG A 137 22.67 -12.24 19.70
N LEU A 138 22.70 -10.96 19.32
CA LEU A 138 23.72 -10.01 19.78
C LEU A 138 23.68 -9.80 21.29
N SER A 139 22.48 -9.62 21.87
CA SER A 139 22.34 -9.42 23.31
C SER A 139 22.67 -10.67 24.12
N ALA A 140 22.40 -11.86 23.56
CA ALA A 140 22.81 -13.14 24.13
C ALA A 140 24.29 -13.48 23.94
N GLY A 141 25.02 -12.72 23.11
CA GLY A 141 26.42 -12.98 22.77
C GLY A 141 26.62 -14.27 21.94
N THR A 142 25.59 -14.70 21.20
CA THR A 142 25.60 -15.95 20.40
C THR A 142 25.80 -15.70 18.90
N ALA A 143 25.79 -14.44 18.46
CA ALA A 143 26.10 -14.08 17.08
C ALA A 143 27.59 -14.27 16.80
N THR A 144 27.92 -14.94 15.70
CA THR A 144 29.31 -15.13 15.25
C THR A 144 29.87 -13.86 14.60
N GLN A 145 31.19 -13.76 14.50
CA GLN A 145 31.83 -12.60 13.86
C GLN A 145 31.44 -12.48 12.39
N ALA A 146 31.38 -13.59 11.65
CA ALA A 146 30.95 -13.59 10.25
C ALA A 146 29.50 -13.08 10.08
N GLU A 147 28.60 -13.40 11.02
CA GLU A 147 27.24 -12.86 11.01
C GLU A 147 27.23 -11.35 11.30
N ILE A 148 28.04 -10.88 12.27
CA ILE A 148 28.19 -9.45 12.57
C ILE A 148 28.71 -8.69 11.35
N ASP A 149 29.69 -9.25 10.65
CA ASP A 149 30.30 -8.64 9.47
C ASP A 149 29.32 -8.57 8.30
N ALA A 150 28.47 -9.58 8.14
CA ALA A 150 27.44 -9.64 7.09
C ALA A 150 26.19 -8.78 7.37
N MET A 151 26.00 -8.28 8.61
CA MET A 151 24.84 -7.45 8.94
C MET A 151 24.84 -6.12 8.16
N PRO A 152 23.67 -5.54 7.86
CA PRO A 152 23.58 -4.17 7.37
C PRO A 152 24.19 -3.16 8.35
N ASP A 153 24.87 -2.12 7.85
CA ASP A 153 25.54 -1.12 8.69
C ASP A 153 24.61 -0.44 9.69
N GLN A 154 23.36 -0.19 9.29
CA GLN A 154 22.33 0.36 10.17
C GLN A 154 22.08 -0.54 11.38
N TRP A 155 22.10 -1.86 11.20
CA TRP A 155 21.90 -2.81 12.29
C TRP A 155 23.11 -2.84 13.23
N LYS A 156 24.33 -2.77 12.68
CA LYS A 156 25.57 -2.68 13.46
C LYS A 156 25.60 -1.42 14.33
N SER A 157 25.23 -0.28 13.76
CA SER A 157 25.11 1.00 14.49
C SER A 157 24.09 0.93 15.63
N VAL A 158 22.97 0.24 15.44
CA VAL A 158 22.01 0.01 16.55
C VAL A 158 22.61 -0.93 17.61
N GLY A 159 23.31 -2.00 17.20
CA GLY A 159 24.03 -2.88 18.11
C GLY A 159 25.08 -2.15 18.95
N GLU A 160 25.83 -1.23 18.35
CA GLU A 160 26.77 -0.33 19.03
C GLU A 160 26.07 0.58 20.04
N THR A 161 25.00 1.26 19.61
CA THR A 161 24.21 2.16 20.47
C THR A 161 23.64 1.41 21.67
N ARG A 162 23.19 0.17 21.48
CA ARG A 162 22.70 -0.71 22.55
C ARG A 162 23.80 -1.41 23.34
N SER A 163 25.07 -1.11 23.07
CA SER A 163 26.25 -1.71 23.71
C SER A 163 26.38 -3.23 23.52
N TYR A 164 25.78 -3.81 22.49
CA TYR A 164 26.01 -5.21 22.10
C TYR A 164 27.26 -5.38 21.24
N LEU A 165 27.62 -4.35 20.47
CA LEU A 165 28.81 -4.33 19.62
C LEU A 165 29.79 -3.25 20.08
N TRP A 166 31.07 -3.46 19.78
CA TRP A 166 32.11 -2.45 19.85
C TRP A 166 32.55 -2.09 18.43
N ARG A 167 32.63 -0.79 18.14
CA ARG A 167 33.14 -0.27 16.88
C ARG A 167 34.63 0.03 17.03
N HIS A 168 35.44 -0.49 16.11
CA HIS A 168 36.87 -0.23 16.03
C HIS A 168 37.17 1.01 15.18
N GLU A 169 38.37 1.55 15.30
CA GLU A 169 38.81 2.72 14.53
C GLU A 169 38.85 2.47 13.01
N ASP A 170 39.08 1.22 12.60
CA ASP A 170 39.04 0.78 11.20
C ASP A 170 37.61 0.62 10.64
N GLY A 171 36.59 0.86 11.47
CA GLY A 171 35.17 0.73 11.11
C GLY A 171 34.61 -0.68 11.24
N THR A 172 35.40 -1.67 11.68
CA THR A 172 34.92 -3.02 11.97
C THR A 172 34.14 -3.07 13.28
N TYR A 173 33.34 -4.12 13.46
CA TYR A 173 32.51 -4.32 14.64
C TYR A 173 32.80 -5.67 15.28
N THR A 174 32.93 -5.74 16.61
CA THR A 174 33.07 -7.01 17.33
C THR A 174 32.05 -7.13 18.46
N ALA A 175 31.66 -8.35 18.81
CA ALA A 175 30.75 -8.60 19.93
C ALA A 175 31.33 -8.10 21.26
N ARG A 176 30.54 -7.31 22.00
CA ARG A 176 30.91 -6.82 23.33
C ARG A 176 30.45 -7.77 24.44
N VAL A 177 29.29 -8.40 24.25
CA VAL A 177 28.78 -9.45 25.13
C VAL A 177 29.46 -10.76 24.72
N ARG A 178 30.32 -11.30 25.58
CA ARG A 178 30.83 -12.67 25.39
C ARG A 178 29.72 -13.63 25.82
N GLY A 179 29.22 -14.44 24.89
CA GLY A 179 28.32 -15.54 25.21
C GLY A 179 28.93 -16.37 26.34
N GLY A 180 28.14 -16.62 27.39
CA GLY A 180 28.59 -17.41 28.52
C GLY A 180 28.99 -18.81 28.04
N VAL A 181 30.29 -19.09 28.02
CA VAL A 181 30.81 -20.45 27.96
C VAL A 181 30.48 -21.07 29.32
N THR A 182 29.30 -21.67 29.45
CA THR A 182 29.11 -22.71 30.47
C THR A 182 29.90 -23.92 29.99
N ALA A 183 31.04 -24.13 30.66
CA ALA A 183 31.80 -25.38 30.64
C ALA A 183 30.98 -26.54 31.21
#